data_AF-A0A359FRP0-F1
#
_entry.id   AF-A0A359FRP0-F1
#
_cell.length_a   1.000
_cell.length_b   1.000
_cell.length_c   1.000
_cell.angle_alpha   90.00
_cell.angle_beta   90.00
_cell.angle_gamma   90.00
#
_symmetry.space_group_name_H-M   'P 1'
#
loop_
_entity.id
_entity.type
_entity.pdbx_description
1 polymer ?
#
loop_
_entity_poly.entity_id
_entity_poly.type
_entity_poly.pdbx_seq_one_letter_code
_entity_poly.pdbx_strand_id
1 'polypeptide(L)'
;MVVKFKYMRKIFPLLVIVLLSWQVMAQNVGQEGDTLRNYIDINGFKQGFWKKNYDNGNPRFEAYFVDDKPVGELKRWDSYGNLFALLIYDAKGEKAKVFFYHKNGKMAATGNYLGKEKDSIWLYYSETNQLYLQESYSKGIKDGFFRNYTSEGLLLEEVQWKNGNKHGVWKKFYPQRGALMWEATYNEEKLEGEAKSYFENGKVYKEGKFVNDLMEGTWMKYNENGGIEKVYHYTKGVSPEAEKEDDAMMKELLDNKDKFEGPKSGDDLDWLRQPTGRN
;
A
#
# COMPACT_ATOMS: atom_id res chain seq x y z
N MET A 1 -4.65 72.40 -29.88
CA MET A 1 -4.48 72.91 -28.50
C MET A 1 -3.74 71.83 -27.73
N VAL A 2 -2.51 72.15 -27.29
CA VAL A 2 -1.53 71.20 -26.75
C VAL A 2 -1.79 70.97 -25.26
N VAL A 3 -1.87 69.72 -24.83
CA VAL A 3 -1.59 69.37 -23.43
C VAL A 3 -0.59 68.20 -23.43
N LYS A 4 0.62 68.50 -22.96
CA LYS A 4 1.68 67.53 -22.66
C LYS A 4 1.27 66.73 -21.41
N PHE A 5 1.36 65.40 -21.45
CA PHE A 5 1.51 64.60 -20.23
C PHE A 5 2.85 63.88 -20.21
N LYS A 6 3.47 63.97 -19.03
CA LYS A 6 4.88 63.85 -18.74
C LYS A 6 5.08 62.50 -18.02
N TYR A 7 5.98 61.71 -18.59
CA TYR A 7 6.81 60.63 -18.00
C TYR A 7 6.15 59.31 -17.55
N MET A 8 6.63 58.27 -18.24
CA MET A 8 6.71 56.87 -17.84
C MET A 8 7.39 56.67 -16.47
N ARG A 9 6.82 55.76 -15.67
CA ARG A 9 7.61 54.80 -14.89
C ARG A 9 6.82 53.49 -14.78
N LYS A 10 7.38 52.43 -15.36
CA LYS A 10 6.86 51.06 -15.30
C LYS A 10 6.83 50.60 -13.84
N ILE A 11 5.69 50.15 -13.34
CA ILE A 11 5.59 49.31 -12.13
C ILE A 11 4.58 48.20 -12.43
N PHE A 12 5.09 46.97 -12.43
CA PHE A 12 4.37 45.69 -12.48
C PHE A 12 5.13 44.79 -11.48
N PRO A 13 4.50 43.84 -10.79
CA PRO A 13 3.27 43.91 -10.00
C PRO A 13 3.57 43.76 -8.49
N LEU A 14 2.65 44.26 -7.66
CA LEU A 14 2.62 44.05 -6.22
C LEU A 14 1.97 42.67 -5.93
N LEU A 15 2.76 41.59 -5.90
CA LEU A 15 2.28 40.27 -5.41
C LEU A 15 3.42 39.28 -5.10
N VAL A 16 4.42 39.67 -4.32
CA VAL A 16 5.34 38.73 -3.63
C VAL A 16 5.81 39.35 -2.30
N ILE A 17 4.92 39.58 -1.33
CA ILE A 17 5.31 39.90 0.06
C ILE A 17 4.30 39.26 1.04
N VAL A 18 4.23 37.93 1.06
CA VAL A 18 3.81 37.13 2.24
C VAL A 18 4.70 35.88 2.32
N LEU A 19 6.01 36.05 2.14
CA LEU A 19 7.03 35.01 2.36
C LEU A 19 8.20 35.51 3.23
N LEU A 20 8.01 36.60 3.96
CA LEU A 20 9.06 37.23 4.80
C LEU A 20 8.56 37.62 6.20
N SER A 21 7.56 36.92 6.74
CA SER A 21 7.17 37.03 8.16
C SER A 21 7.21 35.70 8.93
N TRP A 22 7.88 34.68 8.38
CA TRP A 22 8.30 33.46 9.10
C TRP A 22 9.83 33.30 9.14
N GLN A 23 10.56 34.41 9.22
CA GLN A 23 12.00 34.38 9.50
C GLN A 23 12.40 35.03 10.83
N VAL A 24 11.44 35.47 11.65
CA VAL A 24 11.73 36.11 12.95
C VAL A 24 11.36 35.23 14.15
N MET A 25 11.20 33.91 13.96
CA MET A 25 11.30 32.93 15.07
C MET A 25 12.30 31.80 14.77
N ALA A 26 13.32 32.08 13.95
CA ALA A 26 14.46 31.20 13.73
C ALA A 26 15.81 31.90 13.95
N GLN A 27 15.81 33.07 14.60
CA GLN A 27 17.02 33.75 15.05
C GLN A 27 17.03 33.76 16.58
N ASN A 28 17.42 32.62 17.14
CA ASN A 28 18.13 32.48 18.42
C ASN A 28 18.31 31.00 18.86
N VAL A 29 17.79 30.01 18.12
CA VAL A 29 18.09 28.59 18.38
C VAL A 29 19.31 28.18 17.56
N GLY A 30 20.48 28.63 17.99
CA GLY A 30 21.73 28.41 17.24
C GLY A 30 22.93 29.19 17.76
N GLN A 31 23.00 29.48 19.06
CA GLN A 31 24.28 29.81 19.67
C GLN A 31 25.03 28.50 19.96
N GLU A 32 26.31 28.45 19.55
CA GLU A 32 27.29 27.50 20.08
C GLU A 32 27.27 27.60 21.61
N GLY A 33 26.52 26.70 22.27
CA GLY A 33 26.27 26.80 23.71
C GLY A 33 24.93 26.26 24.19
N ASP A 34 23.98 25.94 23.32
CA ASP A 34 22.73 25.28 23.75
C ASP A 34 23.00 23.79 24.06
N THR A 35 23.33 23.54 25.33
CA THR A 35 24.25 22.48 25.80
C THR A 35 23.53 21.25 26.36
N LEU A 36 22.21 21.27 26.40
CA LEU A 36 21.43 20.21 27.03
C LEU A 36 21.02 19.14 26.02
N ARG A 37 21.89 18.14 25.88
CA ARG A 37 21.57 16.88 25.18
C ARG A 37 21.09 15.84 26.17
N ASN A 38 20.11 15.05 25.76
CA ASN A 38 19.56 13.97 26.58
C ASN A 38 19.08 14.48 27.96
N TYR A 39 18.45 15.65 27.97
CA TYR A 39 18.03 16.33 29.20
C TYR A 39 16.68 15.84 29.70
N ILE A 40 16.60 15.61 31.01
CA ILE A 40 15.39 15.23 31.75
C ILE A 40 15.07 16.35 32.74
N ASP A 41 13.83 16.83 32.75
CA ASP A 41 13.39 17.90 33.64
C ASP A 41 13.10 17.43 35.08
N ILE A 42 12.69 18.36 35.94
CA ILE A 42 12.38 18.08 37.36
C ILE A 42 11.21 17.11 37.55
N ASN A 43 10.34 16.97 36.55
CA ASN A 43 9.20 16.06 36.56
C ASN A 43 9.57 14.68 36.00
N GLY A 44 10.80 14.49 35.52
CA GLY A 44 11.28 13.24 34.95
C GLY A 44 11.00 13.10 33.45
N PHE A 45 10.57 14.16 32.77
CA PHE A 45 10.26 14.10 31.33
C PHE A 45 11.44 14.50 30.47
N LYS A 46 11.59 13.85 29.31
CA LYS A 46 12.59 14.21 28.31
C LYS A 46 12.25 15.55 27.65
N GLN A 47 13.26 16.39 27.51
CA GLN A 47 13.18 17.68 26.86
C GLN A 47 14.34 17.88 25.88
N GLY A 48 14.11 18.70 24.85
CA GLY A 48 15.15 19.18 23.94
C GLY A 48 15.72 18.10 23.03
N PHE A 49 16.98 18.26 22.62
CA PHE A 49 17.64 17.37 21.67
C PHE A 49 18.14 16.09 22.34
N TRP A 50 17.81 14.96 21.73
CA TRP A 50 18.22 13.64 22.17
C TRP A 50 19.01 12.92 21.07
N LYS A 51 20.11 12.30 21.46
CA LYS A 51 20.95 11.48 20.59
C LYS A 51 21.43 10.25 21.33
N LYS A 52 21.28 9.09 20.69
CA LYS A 52 21.86 7.82 21.14
C LYS A 52 22.65 7.20 20.01
N ASN A 53 23.78 6.60 20.35
CA ASN A 53 24.62 5.86 19.42
C ASN A 53 24.55 4.35 19.72
N TYR A 54 24.99 3.54 18.77
CA TYR A 54 25.36 2.15 18.97
C TYR A 54 26.73 2.05 19.64
N ASP A 55 27.09 0.86 20.11
CA ASP A 55 28.38 0.59 20.77
C ASP A 55 29.57 0.84 19.83
N ASN A 56 29.36 0.69 18.52
CA ASN A 56 30.34 1.01 17.49
C ASN A 56 30.44 2.52 17.15
N GLY A 57 29.73 3.37 17.89
CA GLY A 57 29.76 4.83 17.75
C GLY A 57 28.80 5.40 16.70
N ASN A 58 28.24 4.58 15.80
CA ASN A 58 27.30 5.05 14.80
C ASN A 58 26.02 5.59 15.45
N PRO A 59 25.39 6.66 14.92
CA PRO A 59 24.14 7.16 15.46
C PRO A 59 23.07 6.06 15.40
N ARG A 60 22.27 5.94 16.45
CA ARG A 60 21.12 5.02 16.51
C ARG A 60 19.82 5.77 16.35
N PHE A 61 19.69 6.91 17.02
CA PHE A 61 18.61 7.85 16.77
C PHE A 61 18.98 9.27 17.17
N GLU A 62 18.30 10.23 16.56
CA GLU A 62 18.30 11.65 16.90
C GLU A 62 16.86 12.15 16.87
N ALA A 63 16.45 12.97 17.84
CA ALA A 63 15.10 13.51 17.95
C ALA A 63 15.05 14.75 18.86
N TYR A 64 13.99 15.54 18.73
CA TYR A 64 13.61 16.53 19.74
C TYR A 64 12.42 16.04 20.56
N PHE A 65 12.42 16.31 21.86
CA PHE A 65 11.35 15.94 22.78
C PHE A 65 10.79 17.16 23.50
N VAL A 66 9.47 17.14 23.72
CA VAL A 66 8.74 18.04 24.62
C VAL A 66 7.86 17.16 25.49
N ASP A 67 8.09 17.16 26.81
CA ASP A 67 7.35 16.34 27.79
C ASP A 67 7.25 14.85 27.37
N ASP A 68 8.40 14.20 27.11
CA ASP A 68 8.50 12.82 26.60
C ASP A 68 7.92 12.55 25.20
N LYS A 69 7.29 13.53 24.56
CA LYS A 69 6.74 13.37 23.22
C LYS A 69 7.75 13.83 22.17
N PRO A 70 8.04 13.01 21.15
CA PRO A 70 8.89 13.44 20.04
C PRO A 70 8.17 14.50 19.21
N VAL A 71 8.89 15.55 18.82
CA VAL A 71 8.40 16.65 17.96
C VAL A 71 9.36 16.87 16.80
N GLY A 72 8.83 17.28 15.65
CA GLY A 72 9.65 17.49 14.45
C GLY A 72 10.30 16.19 13.96
N GLU A 73 11.56 16.27 13.50
CA GLU A 73 12.24 15.11 12.93
C GLU A 73 12.77 14.15 14.01
N LEU A 74 12.43 12.88 13.87
CA LEU A 74 13.11 11.76 14.51
C LEU A 74 13.76 10.92 13.41
N LYS A 75 15.09 10.79 13.47
CA LYS A 75 15.89 9.99 12.55
C LYS A 75 16.40 8.73 13.25
N ARG A 76 16.43 7.62 12.51
CA ARG A 76 17.01 6.36 12.97
C ARG A 76 17.91 5.77 11.91
N TRP A 77 19.06 5.29 12.39
CA TRP A 77 20.03 4.61 11.57
C TRP A 77 20.24 3.19 12.10
N ASP A 78 20.66 2.28 11.23
CA ASP A 78 21.09 0.94 11.62
C ASP A 78 22.52 0.98 12.18
N SER A 79 23.01 -0.17 12.67
CA SER A 79 24.36 -0.26 13.22
C SER A 79 25.46 0.00 12.19
N TYR A 80 25.17 -0.05 10.90
CA TYR A 80 26.13 0.24 9.83
C TYR A 80 26.13 1.72 9.44
N GLY A 81 25.24 2.53 10.03
CA GLY A 81 25.10 3.96 9.76
C GLY A 81 24.14 4.29 8.61
N ASN A 82 23.39 3.33 8.07
CA ASN A 82 22.39 3.60 7.05
C ASN A 82 21.13 4.16 7.70
N LEU A 83 20.61 5.28 7.19
CA LEU A 83 19.32 5.82 7.61
C LEU A 83 18.23 4.82 7.20
N PHE A 84 17.50 4.25 8.15
CA PHE A 84 16.42 3.30 7.85
C PHE A 84 15.02 3.85 8.18
N ALA A 85 14.93 4.93 8.98
CA ALA A 85 13.65 5.60 9.24
C ALA A 85 13.80 7.11 9.50
N LEU A 86 12.89 7.88 8.93
CA LEU A 86 12.62 9.28 9.24
C LEU A 86 11.15 9.43 9.63
N LEU A 87 10.88 9.96 10.82
CA LEU A 87 9.55 10.28 11.29
C LEU A 87 9.47 11.79 11.48
N ILE A 88 8.41 12.42 11.00
CA ILE A 88 8.16 13.86 11.13
C ILE A 88 6.90 14.03 11.96
N TYR A 89 7.10 14.31 13.25
CA TYR A 89 6.05 14.54 14.22
C TYR A 89 5.51 15.96 14.14
N ASP A 90 4.21 16.13 14.39
CA ASP A 90 3.61 17.45 14.61
C ASP A 90 4.11 18.08 15.92
N ALA A 91 3.73 19.35 16.14
CA ALA A 91 4.15 20.11 17.33
C ALA A 91 3.64 19.52 18.66
N LYS A 92 2.66 18.60 18.62
CA LYS A 92 2.11 17.93 19.80
C LYS A 92 2.69 16.53 20.02
N GLY A 93 3.44 16.01 19.04
CA GLY A 93 3.90 14.62 19.02
C GLY A 93 2.77 13.60 18.86
N GLU A 94 1.60 14.02 18.36
CA GLU A 94 0.40 13.17 18.26
C GLU A 94 0.29 12.48 16.90
N LYS A 95 0.77 13.13 15.84
CA LYS A 95 0.77 12.58 14.49
C LYS A 95 2.18 12.57 13.93
N ALA A 96 2.50 11.57 13.13
CA ALA A 96 3.76 11.50 12.43
C ALA A 96 3.58 11.05 10.98
N LYS A 97 4.19 11.77 10.03
CA LYS A 97 4.45 11.20 8.70
C LYS A 97 5.77 10.44 8.75
N VAL A 98 5.81 9.23 8.21
CA VAL A 98 6.98 8.36 8.30
C VAL A 98 7.49 7.95 6.93
N PHE A 99 8.79 7.75 6.86
CA PHE A 99 9.53 7.25 5.71
C PHE A 99 10.49 6.18 6.21
N PHE A 100 10.35 4.98 5.68
CA PHE A 100 11.29 3.89 5.87
C PHE A 100 12.14 3.75 4.63
N TYR A 101 13.38 3.33 4.80
CA TYR A 101 14.33 3.18 3.71
C TYR A 101 14.91 1.76 3.68
N HIS A 102 15.13 1.26 2.48
CA HIS A 102 15.90 0.05 2.23
C HIS A 102 17.38 0.30 2.54
N LYS A 103 18.17 -0.77 2.64
CA LYS A 103 19.63 -0.67 2.86
C LYS A 103 20.35 0.13 1.77
N ASN A 104 19.78 0.16 0.55
CA ASN A 104 20.30 0.94 -0.57
C ASN A 104 19.89 2.43 -0.53
N GLY A 105 19.22 2.89 0.54
CA GLY A 105 18.79 4.28 0.73
C GLY A 105 17.52 4.68 0.00
N LYS A 106 16.94 3.81 -0.84
CA LYS A 106 15.64 4.07 -1.48
C LYS A 106 14.50 3.89 -0.50
N MET A 107 13.39 4.59 -0.75
CA MET A 107 12.21 4.49 0.09
C MET A 107 11.64 3.08 0.06
N ALA A 108 11.38 2.50 1.23
CA ALA A 108 10.77 1.20 1.43
C ALA A 108 9.28 1.31 1.76
N ALA A 109 8.91 2.32 2.54
CA ALA A 109 7.51 2.60 2.83
C ALA A 109 7.31 4.05 3.28
N THR A 110 6.10 4.58 3.08
CA THR A 110 5.66 5.83 3.68
C THR A 110 4.20 5.76 4.09
N GLY A 111 3.85 6.49 5.14
CA GLY A 111 2.50 6.55 5.66
C GLY A 111 2.40 7.52 6.83
N ASN A 112 1.26 7.50 7.51
CA ASN A 112 1.03 8.31 8.70
C ASN A 112 0.77 7.43 9.91
N TYR A 113 1.18 7.92 11.08
CA TYR A 113 0.77 7.40 12.38
C TYR A 113 -0.09 8.45 13.09
N LEU A 114 -1.14 7.98 13.77
CA LEU A 114 -1.79 8.68 14.87
C LEU A 114 -1.35 7.97 16.17
N GLY A 115 -0.51 8.64 16.95
CA GLY A 115 0.19 8.02 18.08
C GLY A 115 1.09 6.88 17.61
N LYS A 116 0.72 5.65 17.96
CA LYS A 116 1.44 4.41 17.55
C LYS A 116 0.69 3.63 16.47
N GLU A 117 -0.49 4.09 16.06
CA GLU A 117 -1.39 3.37 15.16
C GLU A 117 -1.28 3.90 13.74
N LYS A 118 -1.20 2.99 12.76
CA LYS A 118 -1.20 3.37 11.34
C LYS A 118 -2.48 4.12 11.00
N ASP A 119 -2.35 5.18 10.21
CA ASP A 119 -3.49 5.96 9.78
C ASP A 119 -3.34 6.40 8.32
N SER A 120 -4.48 6.62 7.66
CA SER A 120 -4.59 7.03 6.27
C SER A 120 -3.93 6.01 5.32
N ILE A 121 -3.31 6.47 4.24
CA ILE A 121 -2.71 5.61 3.22
C ILE A 121 -1.26 5.27 3.59
N TRP A 122 -0.94 3.99 3.48
CA TRP A 122 0.38 3.41 3.57
C TRP A 122 0.80 2.87 2.20
N LEU A 123 2.00 3.25 1.75
CA LEU A 123 2.58 2.88 0.47
C LEU A 123 3.88 2.13 0.71
N TYR A 124 4.08 1.02 0.00
CA TYR A 124 5.27 0.17 0.13
C TYR A 124 5.93 -0.05 -1.23
N TYR A 125 7.24 0.09 -1.23
CA TYR A 125 8.06 0.14 -2.44
C TYR A 125 9.14 -0.92 -2.39
N SER A 126 9.44 -1.52 -3.53
CA SER A 126 10.56 -2.46 -3.69
C SER A 126 11.91 -1.75 -3.59
N GLU A 127 13.00 -2.52 -3.54
CA GLU A 127 14.36 -1.97 -3.64
C GLU A 127 14.66 -1.30 -5.00
N THR A 128 13.81 -1.55 -6.02
CA THR A 128 13.86 -0.89 -7.32
C THR A 128 12.97 0.36 -7.40
N ASN A 129 12.40 0.80 -6.27
CA ASN A 129 11.49 1.96 -6.15
C ASN A 129 10.14 1.77 -6.87
N GLN A 130 9.70 0.52 -7.03
CA GLN A 130 8.39 0.19 -7.60
C GLN A 130 7.37 0.05 -6.47
N LEU A 131 6.25 0.78 -6.55
CA LEU A 131 5.12 0.60 -5.63
C LEU A 131 4.53 -0.79 -5.87
N TYR A 132 4.53 -1.65 -4.86
CA TYR A 132 3.96 -3.00 -4.98
C TYR A 132 2.76 -3.22 -4.06
N LEU A 133 2.55 -2.34 -3.08
CA LEU A 133 1.46 -2.44 -2.13
C LEU A 133 1.00 -1.06 -1.65
N GLN A 134 -0.31 -0.88 -1.59
CA GLN A 134 -1.00 0.20 -0.92
C GLN A 134 -1.98 -0.40 0.09
N GLU A 135 -2.00 0.15 1.30
CA GLU A 135 -2.98 -0.18 2.33
C GLU A 135 -3.59 1.11 2.88
N SER A 136 -4.82 1.05 3.35
CA SER A 136 -5.50 2.18 3.97
C SER A 136 -5.92 1.81 5.39
N TYR A 137 -5.72 2.72 6.33
CA TYR A 137 -5.97 2.51 7.74
C TYR A 137 -6.74 3.70 8.35
N SER A 138 -7.53 3.43 9.38
CA SER A 138 -8.04 4.42 10.32
C SER A 138 -7.73 3.92 11.73
N LYS A 139 -6.91 4.65 12.49
CA LYS A 139 -6.55 4.27 13.89
C LYS A 139 -6.11 2.81 14.03
N GLY A 140 -5.21 2.37 13.16
CA GLY A 140 -4.63 1.03 13.15
C GLY A 140 -5.51 -0.06 12.53
N ILE A 141 -6.77 0.24 12.21
CA ILE A 141 -7.72 -0.69 11.62
C ILE A 141 -7.74 -0.49 10.09
N LYS A 142 -7.73 -1.57 9.29
CA LYS A 142 -7.83 -1.46 7.84
C LYS A 142 -9.15 -0.81 7.44
N ASP A 143 -9.08 0.29 6.71
CA ASP A 143 -10.24 1.07 6.29
C ASP A 143 -9.91 1.85 5.01
N GLY A 144 -10.63 1.57 3.93
CA GLY A 144 -10.32 2.03 2.57
C GLY A 144 -9.73 0.94 1.68
N PHE A 145 -8.94 1.33 0.67
CA PHE A 145 -8.45 0.37 -0.33
C PHE A 145 -7.17 -0.33 0.10
N PHE A 146 -7.13 -1.63 -0.17
CA PHE A 146 -5.94 -2.45 -0.32
C PHE A 146 -5.69 -2.65 -1.81
N ARG A 147 -4.46 -2.41 -2.27
CA ARG A 147 -4.06 -2.63 -3.66
C ARG A 147 -2.68 -3.24 -3.73
N ASN A 148 -2.48 -4.26 -4.56
CA ASN A 148 -1.15 -4.75 -4.90
C ASN A 148 -0.89 -4.58 -6.41
N TYR A 149 0.39 -4.51 -6.76
CA TYR A 149 0.82 -4.16 -8.11
C TYR A 149 1.92 -5.11 -8.59
N THR A 150 2.05 -5.27 -9.91
CA THR A 150 3.20 -5.94 -10.53
C THR A 150 4.48 -5.11 -10.38
N SER A 151 5.63 -5.70 -10.73
CA SER A 151 6.89 -4.95 -10.86
C SER A 151 6.79 -3.80 -11.87
N GLU A 152 5.97 -3.92 -12.91
CA GLU A 152 5.75 -2.88 -13.91
C GLU A 152 4.76 -1.80 -13.44
N GLY A 153 4.20 -1.94 -12.23
CA GLY A 153 3.24 -1.01 -11.64
C GLY A 153 1.80 -1.22 -12.09
N LEU A 154 1.48 -2.36 -12.73
CA LEU A 154 0.10 -2.70 -13.09
C LEU A 154 -0.65 -3.21 -11.87
N LEU A 155 -1.88 -2.73 -11.66
CA LEU A 155 -2.74 -3.19 -10.57
C LEU A 155 -3.05 -4.68 -10.75
N LEU A 156 -2.88 -5.48 -9.70
CA LEU A 156 -3.16 -6.92 -9.69
C LEU A 156 -4.45 -7.25 -8.94
N GLU A 157 -4.67 -6.54 -7.84
CA GLU A 157 -5.80 -6.76 -6.95
C GLU A 157 -6.19 -5.45 -6.29
N GLU A 158 -7.49 -5.22 -6.16
CA GLU A 158 -8.07 -4.14 -5.38
C GLU A 158 -9.17 -4.70 -4.48
N VAL A 159 -9.05 -4.52 -3.18
CA VAL A 159 -10.05 -4.90 -2.18
C VAL A 159 -10.39 -3.68 -1.35
N GLN A 160 -11.67 -3.40 -1.17
CA GLN A 160 -12.11 -2.39 -0.22
C GLN A 160 -12.30 -3.01 1.17
N TRP A 161 -11.84 -2.28 2.19
CA TRP A 161 -11.95 -2.61 3.59
C TRP A 161 -12.78 -1.53 4.29
N LYS A 162 -13.51 -1.93 5.33
CA LYS A 162 -14.29 -1.05 6.20
C LYS A 162 -14.25 -1.62 7.61
N ASN A 163 -13.74 -0.84 8.56
CA ASN A 163 -13.65 -1.25 9.98
C ASN A 163 -12.95 -2.61 10.18
N GLY A 164 -11.90 -2.87 9.41
CA GLY A 164 -11.12 -4.10 9.52
C GLY A 164 -11.72 -5.29 8.78
N ASN A 165 -12.86 -5.12 8.11
CA ASN A 165 -13.52 -6.15 7.34
C ASN A 165 -13.49 -5.85 5.83
N LYS A 166 -13.28 -6.84 4.98
CA LYS A 166 -13.49 -6.72 3.53
C LYS A 166 -14.94 -6.36 3.25
N HIS A 167 -15.12 -5.36 2.40
CA HIS A 167 -16.42 -4.79 2.09
C HIS A 167 -16.39 -4.13 0.72
N GLY A 168 -17.48 -4.23 -0.05
CA GLY A 168 -17.58 -3.64 -1.38
C GLY A 168 -16.91 -4.49 -2.44
N VAL A 169 -16.58 -3.87 -3.58
CA VAL A 169 -16.10 -4.60 -4.75
C VAL A 169 -14.66 -5.06 -4.54
N TRP A 170 -14.41 -6.34 -4.80
CA TRP A 170 -13.09 -6.93 -4.96
C TRP A 170 -12.83 -7.17 -6.43
N LYS A 171 -11.69 -6.70 -6.92
CA LYS A 171 -11.26 -6.85 -8.30
C LYS A 171 -9.90 -7.53 -8.38
N LYS A 172 -9.73 -8.36 -9.41
CA LYS A 172 -8.43 -8.88 -9.84
C LYS A 172 -8.22 -8.55 -11.31
N PHE A 173 -6.95 -8.41 -11.68
CA PHE A 173 -6.56 -7.97 -13.02
C PHE A 173 -5.48 -8.89 -13.59
N TYR A 174 -5.43 -8.96 -14.91
CA TYR A 174 -4.41 -9.70 -15.64
C TYR A 174 -3.03 -9.02 -15.52
N PRO A 175 -1.95 -9.76 -15.21
CA PRO A 175 -0.63 -9.17 -14.95
C PRO A 175 0.01 -8.52 -16.19
N GLN A 176 -0.34 -8.93 -17.41
CA GLN A 176 0.34 -8.47 -18.63
C GLN A 176 -0.16 -7.10 -19.12
N ARG A 177 -1.46 -6.82 -18.96
CA ARG A 177 -2.12 -5.63 -19.53
C ARG A 177 -3.02 -4.88 -18.56
N GLY A 178 -3.21 -5.39 -17.33
CA GLY A 178 -4.10 -4.80 -16.34
C GLY A 178 -5.59 -4.86 -16.72
N ALA A 179 -5.98 -5.72 -17.67
CA ALA A 179 -7.38 -5.95 -17.99
C ALA A 179 -8.09 -6.56 -16.77
N LEU A 180 -9.35 -6.17 -16.53
CA LEU A 180 -10.15 -6.77 -15.45
C LEU A 180 -10.29 -8.27 -15.71
N MET A 181 -9.89 -9.08 -14.76
CA MET A 181 -9.96 -10.55 -14.84
C MET A 181 -11.17 -11.07 -14.08
N TRP A 182 -11.47 -10.46 -12.94
CA TRP A 182 -12.49 -10.94 -12.04
C TRP A 182 -12.99 -9.82 -11.14
N GLU A 183 -14.28 -9.80 -10.86
CA GLU A 183 -14.88 -8.97 -9.82
C GLU A 183 -15.98 -9.71 -9.06
N ALA A 184 -16.10 -9.43 -7.77
CA ALA A 184 -17.26 -9.78 -6.96
C ALA A 184 -17.40 -8.79 -5.80
N THR A 185 -18.45 -8.93 -5.00
CA THR A 185 -18.71 -8.05 -3.86
C THR A 185 -18.54 -8.79 -2.54
N TYR A 186 -17.80 -8.20 -1.62
CA TYR A 186 -17.80 -8.58 -0.21
C TYR A 186 -18.87 -7.82 0.56
N ASN A 187 -19.63 -8.52 1.39
CA ASN A 187 -20.45 -7.97 2.43
C ASN A 187 -20.09 -8.65 3.76
N GLU A 188 -19.60 -7.87 4.73
CA GLU A 188 -19.17 -8.35 6.04
C GLU A 188 -18.24 -9.59 5.95
N GLU A 189 -17.09 -9.44 5.27
CA GLU A 189 -16.08 -10.50 5.03
C GLU A 189 -16.49 -11.63 4.08
N LYS A 190 -17.76 -11.75 3.69
CA LYS A 190 -18.23 -12.82 2.82
C LYS A 190 -18.53 -12.35 1.41
N LEU A 191 -18.26 -13.17 0.41
CA LEU A 191 -18.75 -12.93 -0.94
C LEU A 191 -20.27 -13.05 -0.97
N GLU A 192 -20.91 -12.00 -1.48
CA GLU A 192 -22.36 -11.88 -1.53
C GLU A 192 -22.77 -11.09 -2.77
N GLY A 193 -23.72 -11.63 -3.53
CA GLY A 193 -24.23 -11.00 -4.76
C GLY A 193 -23.47 -11.40 -6.02
N GLU A 194 -23.58 -10.57 -7.05
CA GLU A 194 -23.06 -10.86 -8.39
C GLU A 194 -21.53 -10.97 -8.42
N ALA A 195 -21.04 -11.88 -9.24
CA ALA A 195 -19.64 -12.09 -9.53
C ALA A 195 -19.44 -12.34 -11.02
N LYS A 196 -18.36 -11.79 -11.57
CA LYS A 196 -18.02 -11.89 -12.97
C LYS A 196 -16.53 -12.16 -13.13
N SER A 197 -16.20 -12.92 -14.16
CA SER A 197 -14.85 -13.04 -14.70
C SER A 197 -14.88 -12.72 -16.17
N TYR A 198 -13.75 -12.26 -16.69
CA TYR A 198 -13.64 -11.72 -18.04
C TYR A 198 -12.45 -12.32 -18.75
N PHE A 199 -12.56 -12.42 -20.07
CA PHE A 199 -11.41 -12.60 -20.94
C PHE A 199 -10.55 -11.33 -20.97
N GLU A 200 -9.29 -11.43 -21.41
CA GLU A 200 -8.42 -10.26 -21.58
C GLU A 200 -8.97 -9.20 -22.54
N ASN A 201 -9.88 -9.59 -23.46
CA ASN A 201 -10.57 -8.67 -24.37
C ASN A 201 -11.74 -7.90 -23.71
N GLY A 202 -12.02 -8.14 -22.43
CA GLY A 202 -13.06 -7.48 -21.64
C GLY A 202 -14.46 -8.11 -21.75
N LYS A 203 -14.64 -9.15 -22.58
CA LYS A 203 -15.92 -9.90 -22.62
C LYS A 203 -16.05 -10.81 -21.41
N VAL A 204 -17.27 -11.03 -20.95
CA VAL A 204 -17.56 -11.92 -19.82
C VAL A 204 -17.14 -13.35 -20.20
N TYR A 205 -16.36 -13.97 -19.33
CA TYR A 205 -15.99 -15.38 -19.39
C TYR A 205 -16.93 -16.25 -18.56
N LYS A 206 -17.24 -15.83 -17.33
CA LYS A 206 -18.16 -16.53 -16.43
C LYS A 206 -18.85 -15.54 -15.50
N GLU A 207 -20.15 -15.67 -15.30
CA GLU A 207 -20.91 -14.88 -14.33
C GLU A 207 -21.91 -15.72 -13.54
N GLY A 208 -22.29 -15.20 -12.37
CA GLY A 208 -23.26 -15.79 -11.46
C GLY A 208 -23.24 -15.03 -10.14
N LYS A 209 -23.72 -15.64 -9.06
CA LYS A 209 -23.75 -15.01 -7.74
C LYS A 209 -23.19 -15.89 -6.64
N PHE A 210 -22.72 -15.23 -5.58
CA PHE A 210 -22.37 -15.83 -4.30
C PHE A 210 -23.42 -15.52 -3.24
N VAL A 211 -23.63 -16.47 -2.34
CA VAL A 211 -24.37 -16.29 -1.09
C VAL A 211 -23.55 -16.92 0.02
N ASN A 212 -23.12 -16.13 1.01
CA ASN A 212 -22.24 -16.58 2.10
C ASN A 212 -21.01 -17.37 1.61
N ASP A 213 -20.22 -16.78 0.70
CA ASP A 213 -19.01 -17.39 0.10
C ASP A 213 -19.24 -18.57 -0.85
N LEU A 214 -20.49 -19.02 -1.01
CA LEU A 214 -20.83 -20.18 -1.83
C LEU A 214 -21.46 -19.73 -3.14
N MET A 215 -21.03 -20.35 -4.26
CA MET A 215 -21.73 -20.17 -5.53
C MET A 215 -23.19 -20.59 -5.37
N GLU A 216 -24.11 -19.78 -5.87
CA GLU A 216 -25.55 -20.00 -5.71
C GLU A 216 -26.31 -19.67 -6.99
N GLY A 217 -27.30 -20.49 -7.34
CA GLY A 217 -28.14 -20.29 -8.52
C GLY A 217 -27.42 -20.58 -9.83
N THR A 218 -27.89 -19.94 -10.91
CA THR A 218 -27.38 -20.17 -12.26
C THR A 218 -26.05 -19.46 -12.48
N TRP A 219 -25.05 -20.22 -12.91
CA TRP A 219 -23.77 -19.70 -13.37
C TRP A 219 -23.61 -19.97 -14.86
N MET A 220 -23.28 -18.94 -15.63
CA MET A 220 -23.13 -19.03 -17.08
C MET A 220 -21.66 -18.87 -17.46
N LYS A 221 -21.18 -19.74 -18.35
CA LYS A 221 -19.86 -19.64 -18.98
C LYS A 221 -20.03 -19.31 -20.45
N TYR A 222 -19.23 -18.38 -20.95
CA TYR A 222 -19.30 -17.87 -22.31
C TYR A 222 -18.01 -18.16 -23.06
N ASN A 223 -18.10 -18.25 -24.37
CA ASN A 223 -16.95 -18.23 -25.26
C ASN A 223 -16.52 -16.77 -25.58
N GLU A 224 -15.38 -16.59 -26.25
CA GLU A 224 -14.86 -15.27 -26.61
C GLU A 224 -15.76 -14.49 -27.59
N ASN A 225 -16.74 -15.13 -28.22
CA ASN A 225 -17.73 -14.48 -29.06
C ASN A 225 -18.96 -13.99 -28.27
N GLY A 226 -19.05 -14.31 -26.97
CA GLY A 226 -20.18 -13.98 -26.11
C GLY A 226 -21.33 -14.99 -26.17
N GLY A 227 -21.16 -16.10 -26.89
CA GLY A 227 -22.12 -17.20 -26.89
C GLY A 227 -22.00 -18.01 -25.60
N ILE A 228 -23.13 -18.42 -25.03
CA ILE A 228 -23.16 -19.31 -23.86
C ILE A 228 -22.55 -20.66 -24.28
N GLU A 229 -21.46 -21.02 -23.61
CA GLU A 229 -20.80 -22.31 -23.78
C GLU A 229 -21.43 -23.33 -22.82
N LYS A 230 -21.66 -22.93 -21.55
CA LYS A 230 -22.17 -23.81 -20.49
C LYS A 230 -23.04 -23.06 -19.49
N VAL A 231 -23.95 -23.80 -18.86
CA VAL A 231 -24.81 -23.32 -17.78
C VAL A 231 -24.74 -24.32 -16.63
N TYR A 232 -24.47 -23.83 -15.43
CA TYR A 232 -24.36 -24.62 -14.20
C TYR A 232 -25.42 -24.17 -13.22
N HIS A 233 -25.94 -25.11 -12.41
CA HIS A 233 -26.88 -24.79 -11.34
C HIS A 233 -26.25 -25.14 -10.00
N TYR A 234 -25.88 -24.10 -9.24
CA TYR A 234 -25.28 -24.26 -7.93
C TYR A 234 -26.33 -24.14 -6.83
N THR A 235 -26.22 -25.01 -5.82
CA THR A 235 -26.91 -24.86 -4.53
C THR A 235 -25.86 -25.03 -3.44
N LYS A 236 -25.64 -23.98 -2.63
CA LYS A 236 -24.64 -23.97 -1.55
C LYS A 236 -23.25 -24.42 -2.02
N GLY A 237 -22.83 -23.94 -3.19
CA GLY A 237 -21.50 -24.22 -3.75
C GLY A 237 -21.36 -25.54 -4.51
N VAL A 238 -22.42 -26.36 -4.58
CA VAL A 238 -22.41 -27.66 -5.28
C VAL A 238 -23.19 -27.57 -6.60
N SER A 239 -22.59 -28.04 -7.70
CA SER A 239 -23.25 -28.21 -9.01
C SER A 239 -22.90 -29.60 -9.57
N PRO A 240 -23.89 -30.48 -9.78
CA PRO A 240 -23.66 -31.79 -10.40
C PRO A 240 -23.07 -31.69 -11.81
N GLU A 241 -23.41 -30.64 -12.56
CA GLU A 241 -22.84 -30.40 -13.89
C GLU A 241 -21.34 -30.08 -13.81
N ALA A 242 -20.93 -29.31 -12.81
CA ALA A 242 -19.51 -29.00 -12.56
C ALA A 242 -18.75 -30.25 -12.08
N GLU A 243 -19.29 -31.01 -11.12
CA GLU A 243 -18.67 -32.23 -10.61
C GLU A 243 -18.43 -33.26 -11.72
N LYS A 244 -19.41 -33.47 -12.59
CA LYS A 244 -19.28 -34.39 -13.73
C LYS A 244 -18.16 -33.98 -14.70
N GLU A 245 -17.94 -32.68 -14.87
CA GLU A 245 -16.85 -32.17 -15.72
C GLU A 245 -15.49 -32.35 -15.07
N ASP A 246 -15.38 -32.07 -13.77
CA ASP A 246 -14.15 -32.28 -13.01
C ASP A 246 -13.77 -33.77 -13.00
N ASP A 247 -14.74 -34.67 -12.78
CA ASP A 247 -14.52 -36.12 -12.85
C ASP A 247 -14.06 -36.58 -14.24
N ALA A 248 -14.67 -36.04 -15.30
CA ALA A 248 -14.28 -36.36 -16.68
C ALA A 248 -12.86 -35.86 -17.00
N MET A 249 -12.52 -34.64 -16.58
CA MET A 249 -11.18 -34.07 -16.74
C MET A 249 -10.13 -34.86 -15.96
N MET A 250 -10.43 -35.21 -14.70
CA MET A 250 -9.53 -36.02 -13.88
C MET A 250 -9.30 -37.41 -14.48
N LYS A 251 -10.36 -38.04 -15.00
CA LYS A 251 -10.23 -39.31 -15.72
C LYS A 251 -9.33 -39.17 -16.96
N GLU A 252 -9.52 -38.12 -17.77
CA GLU A 252 -8.69 -37.88 -18.95
C GLU A 252 -7.21 -37.64 -18.60
N LEU A 253 -6.93 -36.89 -17.53
CA LEU A 253 -5.58 -36.69 -17.02
C LEU A 253 -4.95 -38.01 -16.56
N LEU A 254 -5.71 -38.86 -15.86
CA LEU A 254 -5.24 -40.17 -15.40
C LEU A 254 -5.00 -41.13 -16.57
N ASP A 255 -5.87 -41.14 -17.58
CA ASP A 255 -5.75 -41.98 -18.77
C ASP A 255 -4.54 -41.57 -19.64
N ASN A 256 -4.10 -40.31 -19.54
CA ASN A 256 -2.94 -39.78 -20.27
C ASN A 256 -1.69 -39.58 -19.39
N LYS A 257 -1.71 -39.99 -18.12
CA LYS A 257 -0.63 -39.73 -17.14
C LYS A 257 0.76 -40.16 -17.62
N ASP A 258 0.84 -41.24 -18.39
CA ASP A 258 2.10 -41.82 -18.87
C ASP A 258 2.62 -41.13 -20.16
N LYS A 259 1.82 -40.24 -20.75
CA LYS A 259 2.19 -39.43 -21.94
C LYS A 259 2.73 -38.05 -21.56
N PHE A 260 2.51 -37.62 -20.32
CA PHE A 260 3.12 -36.42 -19.80
C PHE A 260 4.50 -36.81 -19.24
N GLU A 261 5.58 -36.46 -19.94
CA GLU A 261 6.88 -36.39 -19.28
C GLU A 261 6.71 -35.39 -18.14
N GLY A 262 6.73 -35.89 -16.89
CA GLY A 262 6.84 -35.01 -15.74
C GLY A 262 8.01 -34.05 -15.92
N PRO A 263 8.01 -32.86 -15.29
CA PRO A 263 9.13 -31.95 -15.40
C PRO A 263 10.41 -32.74 -15.10
N LYS A 264 11.31 -32.80 -16.10
CA LYS A 264 12.60 -33.48 -15.94
C LYS A 264 13.22 -32.93 -14.68
N SER A 265 13.42 -33.79 -13.68
CA SER A 265 13.95 -33.40 -12.38
C SER A 265 15.31 -32.75 -12.58
N GLY A 266 15.33 -31.43 -12.69
CA GLY A 266 16.47 -30.69 -13.19
C GLY A 266 16.20 -29.20 -13.30
N ASP A 267 15.10 -28.79 -13.95
CA ASP A 267 14.88 -27.38 -14.27
C ASP A 267 13.42 -26.93 -13.96
N ASP A 268 13.30 -25.77 -13.30
CA ASP A 268 12.13 -24.86 -13.25
C ASP A 268 10.93 -25.14 -12.33
N LEU A 269 11.16 -25.50 -11.05
CA LEU A 269 10.16 -25.32 -9.97
C LEU A 269 10.64 -24.43 -8.81
N ASP A 270 11.61 -23.56 -9.06
CA ASP A 270 12.14 -22.64 -8.04
C ASP A 270 11.19 -21.46 -7.72
N TRP A 271 10.21 -21.17 -8.57
CA TRP A 271 9.25 -20.07 -8.36
C TRP A 271 8.11 -20.38 -7.38
N LEU A 272 7.88 -21.66 -7.03
CA LEU A 272 6.96 -22.07 -5.95
C LEU A 272 7.62 -22.01 -4.55
N ARG A 273 8.92 -21.74 -4.48
CA ARG A 273 9.66 -21.51 -3.23
C ARG A 273 9.83 -20.02 -2.92
N GLN A 274 8.76 -19.23 -3.02
CA GLN A 274 8.78 -17.95 -2.32
C GLN A 274 8.45 -18.20 -0.84
N PRO A 275 9.36 -17.89 0.10
CA PRO A 275 9.04 -18.01 1.51
C PRO A 275 7.90 -17.04 1.80
N THR A 276 6.75 -17.57 2.21
CA THR A 276 5.79 -16.80 2.99
C THR A 276 6.53 -16.34 4.24
N GLY A 277 7.07 -15.12 4.20
CA GLY A 277 7.72 -14.47 5.33
C GLY A 277 6.72 -14.25 6.44
N ARG A 278 6.57 -15.27 7.31
CA ARG A 278 6.21 -15.11 8.71
C ARG A 278 7.46 -15.41 9.53
N ASN A 279 8.12 -14.35 9.97
CA ASN A 279 8.63 -14.11 11.33
C ASN A 279 9.44 -12.82 11.34
#